data_AF-A0A7S2KBL0-F1
#
_entry.id   AF-A0A7S2KBL0-F1
#
_cell.length_a   1.000
_cell.length_b   1.000
_cell.length_c   1.000
_cell.angle_alpha   90.00
_cell.angle_beta   90.00
_cell.angle_gamma   90.00
#
_symmetry.space_group_name_H-M   'P 1'
#
loop_
_entity.id
_entity.type
_entity.pdbx_description
1 polymer ?
#
loop_
_entity_poly.entity_id
_entity_poly.type
_entity_poly.pdbx_seq_one_letter_code
_entity_poly.pdbx_strand_id
1 'polypeptide(L)'
;AAVSALAQSLSQLNQVALCRLVKSTDSPPLFGALLPLGEGSPISHHLVFVQLPFSSDLPKLVMPALRDEPSQSKKQVCDDIVEKLMLPDGIVSYRDIPNPAIRSMNKTTMERSIDPTWSGIFPPRSNESDDDPMMVPSHIVRDAKADIDRFLSTYPRSKGELFDSNGKMKKKRRFWNHE
;
A
#
# COMPACT_ATOMS: atom_id res chain seq x y z
N ALA A 1 -20.24 27.45 -9.45
CA ALA A 1 -19.71 28.08 -10.68
C ALA A 1 -18.21 28.37 -10.56
N ALA A 2 -17.74 29.27 -9.67
CA ALA A 2 -16.32 29.66 -9.61
C ALA A 2 -15.34 28.51 -9.33
N VAL A 3 -15.63 27.64 -8.35
CA VAL A 3 -14.78 26.49 -8.00
C VAL A 3 -14.68 25.49 -9.17
N SER A 4 -15.80 25.21 -9.83
CA SER A 4 -15.84 24.31 -10.98
C SER A 4 -15.07 24.89 -12.17
N ALA A 5 -15.19 26.20 -12.43
CA ALA A 5 -14.41 26.88 -13.45
C ALA A 5 -12.91 26.85 -13.14
N LEU A 6 -12.51 27.06 -11.87
CA LEU A 6 -11.12 26.92 -11.45
C LEU A 6 -10.60 25.50 -11.65
N ALA A 7 -11.35 24.49 -11.23
CA ALA A 7 -10.98 23.08 -11.42
C ALA A 7 -10.85 22.72 -12.91
N GLN A 8 -11.77 23.19 -13.75
CA GLN A 8 -11.71 22.99 -15.19
C GLN A 8 -10.48 23.66 -15.81
N SER A 9 -10.20 24.92 -15.46
CA SER A 9 -9.01 25.63 -15.94
C SER A 9 -7.72 24.96 -15.51
N LEU A 10 -7.61 24.55 -14.24
CA LEU A 10 -6.44 23.82 -13.73
C LEU A 10 -6.24 22.49 -14.48
N SER A 11 -7.32 21.77 -14.76
CA SER A 11 -7.28 20.53 -15.53
C SER A 11 -6.84 20.75 -16.98
N GLN A 12 -7.41 21.75 -17.66
CA GLN A 12 -7.05 22.10 -19.05
C GLN A 12 -5.59 22.52 -19.19
N LEU A 13 -5.06 23.24 -18.21
CA LEU A 13 -3.69 23.73 -18.21
C LEU A 13 -2.68 22.71 -17.66
N ASN A 14 -3.14 21.55 -17.18
CA ASN A 14 -2.31 20.59 -16.44
C ASN A 14 -1.54 21.24 -15.27
N GLN A 15 -2.25 22.08 -14.50
CA GLN A 15 -1.70 22.86 -13.39
C GLN A 15 -2.35 22.50 -12.05
N VAL A 16 -1.66 22.86 -10.98
CA VAL A 16 -2.15 22.77 -9.60
C VAL A 16 -2.07 24.14 -8.94
N ALA A 17 -2.98 24.45 -8.03
CA ALA A 17 -2.93 25.69 -7.26
C ALA A 17 -2.33 25.43 -5.87
N LEU A 18 -1.37 26.26 -5.45
CA LEU A 18 -0.85 26.23 -4.09
C LEU A 18 -1.70 27.13 -3.19
N CYS A 19 -2.02 26.67 -1.99
CA CYS A 19 -2.83 27.44 -1.07
C CYS A 19 -2.43 27.21 0.39
N ARG A 20 -2.83 28.17 1.21
CA ARG A 20 -2.77 28.12 2.67
C ARG A 20 -4.17 27.88 3.20
N LEU A 21 -4.36 26.82 3.98
CA LEU A 21 -5.62 26.48 4.63
C LEU A 21 -5.49 26.71 6.14
N VAL A 22 -6.39 27.51 6.71
CA VAL A 22 -6.49 27.76 8.15
C VAL A 22 -7.87 27.31 8.60
N LYS A 23 -7.95 26.25 9.41
CA LYS A 23 -9.23 25.64 9.80
C LYS A 23 -9.95 26.45 10.90
N SER A 24 -9.18 26.97 11.85
CA SER A 24 -9.64 27.83 12.94
C SER A 24 -8.57 28.87 13.28
N THR A 25 -8.95 29.95 13.98
CA THR A 25 -8.07 31.05 14.37
C THR A 25 -6.81 30.58 15.11
N ASP A 26 -6.96 29.55 15.94
CA ASP A 26 -5.87 29.02 16.78
C ASP A 26 -5.15 27.80 16.17
N SER A 27 -5.58 27.34 15.00
CA SER A 27 -4.94 26.21 14.31
C SER A 27 -3.71 26.67 13.51
N PRO A 28 -2.62 25.90 13.50
CA PRO A 28 -1.51 26.20 12.62
C PRO A 28 -1.97 26.12 11.15
N PRO A 29 -1.48 27.02 10.28
CA PRO A 29 -1.82 26.98 8.87
C PRO A 29 -1.26 25.72 8.22
N LEU A 30 -2.09 25.08 7.39
CA LEU A 30 -1.66 24.00 6.50
C LEU A 30 -1.27 24.59 5.16
N PHE A 31 -0.17 24.14 4.59
CA PHE A 31 0.21 24.44 3.21
C PHE A 31 -0.13 23.24 2.33
N GLY A 32 -0.67 23.46 1.15
CA GLY A 32 -1.09 22.36 0.30
C GLY A 32 -1.35 22.74 -1.14
N ALA A 33 -1.61 21.72 -1.96
CA ALA A 33 -2.02 21.85 -3.34
C ALA A 33 -3.52 21.55 -3.50
N LEU A 34 -4.19 22.29 -4.37
CA LEU A 34 -5.52 21.99 -4.87
C LEU A 34 -5.38 21.30 -6.22
N LEU A 35 -5.82 20.04 -6.28
CA LEU A 35 -5.80 19.22 -7.48
C LEU A 35 -7.20 19.13 -8.08
N PRO A 36 -7.36 19.35 -9.39
CA PRO A 36 -8.63 19.10 -10.06
C PRO A 36 -8.89 17.59 -10.14
N LEU A 37 -10.00 17.14 -9.57
CA LEU A 37 -10.51 15.79 -9.82
C LEU A 37 -11.50 15.84 -10.98
N GLY A 38 -11.07 15.33 -12.13
CA GLY A 38 -11.94 14.95 -13.22
C GLY A 38 -12.29 13.48 -13.07
N GLU A 39 -13.20 13.14 -12.16
CA GLU A 39 -13.85 11.83 -12.27
C GLU A 39 -14.71 11.88 -13.54
N GLY A 40 -14.70 10.82 -14.35
CA GLY A 40 -15.28 10.76 -15.70
C GLY A 40 -16.78 11.09 -15.86
N SER A 41 -17.40 11.70 -14.85
CA SER A 41 -18.69 12.36 -14.92
C SER A 41 -18.52 13.84 -15.33
N PRO A 42 -19.19 14.29 -16.42
CA PRO A 42 -19.12 15.68 -16.89
C PRO A 42 -19.81 16.70 -15.95
N ILE A 43 -20.38 16.24 -14.84
CA ILE A 43 -21.36 17.01 -14.05
C ILE A 43 -20.72 17.66 -12.81
N SER A 44 -19.57 17.19 -12.35
CA SER A 44 -19.04 17.61 -11.04
C SER A 44 -17.52 17.78 -11.03
N HIS A 45 -17.06 18.99 -11.36
CA HIS A 45 -15.68 19.38 -11.15
C HIS A 45 -15.44 19.78 -9.69
N HIS A 46 -14.57 19.03 -9.01
CA HIS A 46 -14.17 19.28 -7.63
C HIS A 46 -12.66 19.51 -7.52
N LEU A 47 -12.26 20.21 -6.46
CA LEU A 47 -10.87 20.37 -6.07
C LEU A 47 -10.61 19.53 -4.81
N VAL A 48 -9.49 18.80 -4.79
CA VAL A 48 -9.00 18.12 -3.60
C VAL A 48 -7.81 18.86 -3.05
N PHE A 49 -7.89 19.19 -1.75
CA PHE A 49 -6.77 19.71 -1.01
C PHE A 49 -5.88 18.56 -0.52
N VAL A 50 -4.62 18.57 -0.94
CA VAL A 50 -3.58 17.67 -0.43
C VAL A 50 -2.55 18.52 0.31
N GLN A 51 -2.40 18.28 1.61
CA GLN A 51 -1.38 18.95 2.42
C GLN A 51 0.01 18.56 1.91
N LEU A 52 0.86 19.57 1.70
CA LEU A 52 2.26 19.40 1.33
C LEU A 52 3.14 19.41 2.60
N PRO A 53 4.23 18.64 2.63
CA PRO A 53 5.18 18.67 3.74
C PRO A 53 5.95 20.01 3.76
N PHE A 54 6.33 20.47 4.94
CA PHE A 54 7.30 21.55 5.09
C PHE A 54 8.72 21.03 4.84
N SER A 55 9.66 21.95 4.59
CA SER A 55 11.07 21.59 4.37
C SER A 55 11.69 20.86 5.57
N SER A 56 11.19 21.13 6.79
CA SER A 56 11.59 20.44 8.02
C SER A 56 11.11 19.00 8.11
N ASP A 57 10.03 18.65 7.40
CA ASP A 57 9.40 17.34 7.48
C ASP A 57 10.07 16.32 6.55
N LEU A 58 10.92 16.78 5.62
CA LEU A 58 11.60 15.93 4.65
C LEU A 58 12.83 15.27 5.30
N PRO A 59 12.82 13.93 5.49
CA PRO A 59 13.98 13.25 6.03
C PRO A 59 15.12 13.26 4.99
N LYS A 60 16.32 13.66 5.41
CA LYS A 60 17.52 13.62 4.57
C LYS A 60 18.11 12.20 4.56
N LEU A 61 17.46 11.30 3.83
CA LEU A 61 17.95 9.94 3.64
C LEU A 61 18.90 9.90 2.44
N VAL A 62 20.19 9.63 2.71
CA VAL A 62 21.18 9.34 1.66
C VAL A 62 21.26 7.83 1.53
N MET A 63 20.68 7.29 0.46
CA MET A 63 20.82 5.88 0.09
C MET A 63 21.89 5.74 -1.00
N PRO A 64 22.76 4.74 -0.93
CA PRO A 64 23.67 4.45 -2.03
C PRO A 64 22.87 4.09 -3.29
N ALA A 65 23.34 4.53 -4.45
CA ALA A 65 22.78 4.08 -5.72
C ALA A 65 22.96 2.56 -5.85
N LEU A 66 21.92 1.86 -6.30
CA LEU A 66 22.02 0.46 -6.70
C LEU A 66 22.82 0.44 -8.01
N ARG A 67 24.08 0.01 -7.96
CA ARG A 67 25.02 0.07 -9.11
C ARG A 67 25.01 -1.20 -9.96
N ASP A 68 24.46 -2.28 -9.44
CA ASP A 68 24.53 -3.59 -10.08
C ASP A 68 23.39 -3.74 -11.08
N GLU A 69 23.72 -3.70 -12.38
CA GLU A 69 22.75 -4.05 -13.40
C GLU A 69 22.54 -5.57 -13.44
N PRO A 70 21.32 -6.06 -13.22
CA PRO A 70 21.05 -7.49 -13.34
C PRO A 70 21.25 -7.95 -14.78
N SER A 71 21.73 -9.18 -14.95
CA SER A 71 21.82 -9.83 -16.25
C SER A 71 20.46 -9.86 -16.94
N GLN A 72 20.44 -9.93 -18.27
CA GLN A 72 19.18 -9.98 -19.04
C GLN A 72 18.30 -11.17 -18.63
N SER A 73 18.92 -12.32 -18.30
CA SER A 73 18.21 -13.49 -17.78
C SER A 73 17.51 -13.22 -16.45
N LYS A 74 18.14 -12.46 -15.55
CA LYS A 74 17.58 -12.06 -14.26
C LYS A 74 16.41 -11.08 -14.43
N LYS A 75 16.55 -10.11 -15.35
CA LYS A 75 15.46 -9.19 -15.72
C LYS A 75 14.23 -9.95 -16.22
N GLN A 76 14.42 -10.91 -17.13
CA GLN A 76 13.32 -11.73 -17.66
C GLN A 76 12.57 -12.48 -16.56
N VAL A 77 13.28 -13.07 -15.59
CA VAL A 77 12.63 -13.78 -14.47
C VAL A 77 11.78 -12.84 -13.59
N CYS A 78 12.20 -11.58 -13.43
CA CYS A 78 11.40 -10.58 -12.74
C CYS A 78 10.14 -10.22 -13.55
N ASP A 79 10.29 -9.99 -14.86
CA ASP A 79 9.19 -9.63 -15.74
C ASP A 79 8.14 -10.75 -15.80
N ASP A 80 8.58 -12.01 -15.95
CA ASP A 80 7.73 -13.21 -15.95
C ASP A 80 6.88 -13.27 -14.67
N ILE A 81 7.48 -13.02 -13.49
CA ILE A 81 6.74 -13.00 -12.22
C ILE A 81 5.76 -11.85 -12.14
N VAL A 82 6.17 -10.64 -12.54
CA VAL A 82 5.30 -9.46 -12.49
C VAL A 82 4.07 -9.70 -13.35
N GLU A 83 4.23 -10.25 -14.55
CA GLU A 83 3.13 -10.60 -15.45
C GLU A 83 2.19 -11.65 -14.83
N LYS A 84 2.74 -12.71 -14.24
CA LYS A 84 1.94 -13.81 -13.67
C LYS A 84 1.24 -13.46 -12.37
N LEU A 85 1.80 -12.55 -11.57
CA LEU A 85 1.21 -12.09 -10.31
C LEU A 85 0.42 -10.79 -10.47
N MET A 86 0.36 -10.22 -11.68
CA MET A 86 -0.49 -9.07 -11.95
C MET A 86 -1.95 -9.46 -11.76
N LEU A 87 -2.64 -8.74 -10.88
CA LEU A 87 -4.06 -8.95 -10.66
C LEU A 87 -4.83 -8.27 -11.80
N PRO A 88 -5.76 -8.98 -12.47
CA PRO A 88 -6.69 -8.34 -13.40
C PRO A 88 -7.48 -7.20 -12.74
N ASP A 89 -7.80 -6.19 -13.53
CA ASP A 89 -8.56 -5.03 -13.09
C ASP A 89 -9.91 -5.45 -12.49
N GLY A 90 -10.26 -4.84 -11.36
CA GLY A 90 -11.54 -5.08 -10.68
C GLY A 90 -11.61 -6.35 -9.83
N ILE A 91 -10.61 -7.25 -9.85
CA ILE A 91 -10.61 -8.44 -8.98
C ILE A 91 -10.50 -8.06 -7.51
N VAL A 92 -9.65 -7.08 -7.17
CA VAL A 92 -9.48 -6.58 -5.81
C VAL A 92 -9.81 -5.09 -5.79
N SER A 93 -11.01 -4.74 -5.34
CA SER A 93 -11.38 -3.35 -5.08
C SER A 93 -11.08 -3.00 -3.62
N TYR A 94 -9.90 -2.44 -3.35
CA TYR A 94 -9.49 -2.05 -2.00
C TYR A 94 -10.45 -1.04 -1.34
N ARG A 95 -11.22 -0.29 -2.14
CA ARG A 95 -12.21 0.68 -1.65
C ARG A 95 -13.43 -0.01 -1.04
N ASP A 96 -13.79 -1.17 -1.55
CA ASP A 96 -14.96 -1.94 -1.10
C ASP A 96 -14.61 -2.92 0.03
N ILE A 97 -13.31 -3.13 0.30
CA ILE A 97 -12.86 -4.01 1.37
C ILE A 97 -12.96 -3.27 2.71
N PRO A 98 -13.85 -3.69 3.62
CA PRO A 98 -13.97 -3.09 4.94
C PRO A 98 -12.73 -3.38 5.79
N ASN A 99 -12.44 -2.48 6.74
CA ASN A 99 -11.31 -2.66 7.65
C ASN A 99 -11.44 -3.98 8.45
N PRO A 100 -10.48 -4.93 8.30
CA PRO A 100 -10.54 -6.24 8.94
C PRO A 100 -10.54 -6.18 10.47
N ALA A 101 -9.89 -5.17 11.05
CA ALA A 101 -9.84 -4.99 12.50
C ALA A 101 -11.23 -4.65 13.07
N ILE A 102 -11.97 -3.77 12.39
CA ILE A 102 -13.33 -3.40 12.80
C ILE A 102 -14.26 -4.62 12.68
N ARG A 103 -14.13 -5.41 11.61
CA ARG A 103 -14.91 -6.65 11.44
C ARG A 103 -14.62 -7.67 12.55
N SER A 104 -13.34 -7.91 12.86
CA SER A 104 -12.92 -8.82 13.93
C SER A 104 -13.44 -8.36 15.29
N MET A 105 -13.33 -7.06 15.60
CA MET A 105 -13.90 -6.48 16.82
C MET A 105 -15.40 -6.71 16.90
N ASN A 106 -16.17 -6.37 15.85
CA ASN A 106 -17.62 -6.52 15.86
C ASN A 106 -18.06 -7.99 16.02
N LYS A 107 -17.39 -8.93 15.32
CA LYS A 107 -17.64 -10.37 15.49
C LYS A 107 -17.39 -10.83 16.92
N THR A 108 -16.27 -10.39 17.50
CA THR A 108 -15.88 -10.73 18.88
C THR A 108 -16.87 -10.17 19.89
N THR A 109 -17.29 -8.91 19.72
CA THR A 109 -18.29 -8.28 20.60
C THR A 109 -19.65 -8.97 20.50
N MET A 110 -20.09 -9.32 19.29
CA MET A 110 -21.35 -10.03 19.06
C MET A 110 -21.34 -11.39 19.74
N GLU A 111 -20.26 -12.17 19.56
CA GLU A 111 -20.15 -13.50 20.16
C GLU A 111 -20.16 -13.44 21.70
N ARG A 112 -19.41 -12.52 22.30
CA ARG A 112 -19.44 -12.31 23.77
C ARG A 112 -20.81 -11.87 24.29
N SER A 113 -21.61 -11.21 23.45
CA SER A 113 -22.95 -10.79 23.83
C SER A 113 -23.94 -11.96 23.79
N ILE A 114 -23.67 -12.96 22.95
CA ILE A 114 -24.48 -14.19 22.82
C ILE A 114 -24.06 -15.21 23.88
N ASP A 115 -22.76 -15.42 24.05
CA ASP A 115 -22.16 -16.32 25.04
C ASP A 115 -21.16 -15.55 25.94
N PRO A 116 -21.59 -15.14 27.15
CA PRO A 116 -20.71 -14.47 28.10
C PRO A 116 -19.54 -15.34 28.60
N THR A 117 -19.62 -16.66 28.43
CA THR A 117 -18.54 -17.59 28.83
C THR A 117 -17.47 -17.73 27.75
N TRP A 118 -17.75 -17.28 26.52
CA TRP A 118 -16.80 -17.30 25.42
C TRP A 118 -15.69 -16.25 25.63
N SER A 119 -14.46 -16.72 25.76
CA SER A 119 -13.26 -15.89 26.00
C SER A 119 -12.39 -15.68 24.76
N GLY A 120 -12.83 -16.19 23.60
CA GLY A 120 -12.07 -16.12 22.36
C GLY A 120 -11.94 -14.71 21.77
N ILE A 121 -11.19 -14.65 20.66
CA ILE A 121 -11.02 -13.47 19.81
C ILE A 121 -11.06 -13.93 18.37
N PHE A 122 -11.93 -13.33 17.54
CA PHE A 122 -11.88 -13.58 16.11
C PHE A 122 -10.68 -12.86 15.51
N PRO A 123 -9.80 -13.52 14.74
CA PRO A 123 -8.67 -12.85 14.12
C PRO A 123 -9.14 -11.85 13.04
N PRO A 124 -8.41 -10.73 12.82
CA PRO A 124 -8.70 -9.79 11.72
C PRO A 124 -8.69 -10.45 10.34
N ARG A 125 -7.88 -11.50 10.17
CA ARG A 125 -7.79 -12.31 8.96
C ARG A 125 -7.92 -13.78 9.33
N SER A 126 -8.79 -14.50 8.64
CA SER A 126 -8.86 -15.96 8.69
C SER A 126 -8.07 -16.52 7.51
N ASN A 127 -7.02 -17.29 7.79
CA ASN A 127 -6.30 -18.04 6.75
C ASN A 127 -7.10 -19.26 6.25
N GLU A 128 -8.24 -19.54 6.89
CA GLU A 128 -9.03 -20.76 6.68
C GLU A 128 -10.18 -20.58 5.67
N SER A 129 -10.51 -19.34 5.32
CA SER A 129 -11.60 -19.04 4.39
C SER A 129 -11.04 -18.58 3.05
N ASP A 130 -11.38 -19.29 1.98
CA ASP A 130 -11.15 -18.86 0.58
C ASP A 130 -11.87 -17.53 0.25
N ASP A 131 -12.75 -17.04 1.14
CA ASP A 131 -13.56 -15.84 1.00
C ASP A 131 -12.91 -14.55 1.58
N ASP A 132 -11.62 -14.52 1.95
CA ASP A 132 -10.99 -13.26 2.36
C ASP A 132 -10.74 -12.39 1.12
N PRO A 133 -11.45 -11.26 0.94
CA PRO A 133 -11.31 -10.42 -0.25
C PRO A 133 -9.93 -9.73 -0.32
N MET A 134 -9.13 -9.79 0.73
CA MET A 134 -7.74 -9.31 0.72
C MET A 134 -6.71 -10.38 0.33
N MET A 135 -7.13 -11.63 0.11
CA MET A 135 -6.22 -12.67 -0.36
C MET A 135 -6.11 -12.63 -1.87
N VAL A 136 -4.92 -12.93 -2.37
CA VAL A 136 -4.72 -13.16 -3.81
C VAL A 136 -5.50 -14.43 -4.18
N PRO A 137 -6.32 -14.41 -5.23
CA PRO A 137 -7.04 -15.60 -5.67
C PRO A 137 -6.11 -16.81 -5.82
N SER A 138 -6.51 -17.94 -5.27
CA SER A 138 -5.67 -19.14 -5.17
C SER A 138 -5.20 -19.67 -6.53
N HIS A 139 -5.98 -19.48 -7.59
CA HIS A 139 -5.59 -19.84 -8.95
C HIS A 139 -4.39 -19.02 -9.46
N ILE A 140 -4.31 -17.71 -9.19
CA ILE A 140 -3.18 -16.87 -9.59
C ILE A 140 -1.89 -17.36 -8.90
N VAL A 141 -1.97 -17.67 -7.61
CA VAL A 141 -0.83 -18.20 -6.85
C VAL A 141 -0.40 -19.57 -7.38
N ARG A 142 -1.35 -20.44 -7.69
CA ARG A 142 -1.08 -21.77 -8.24
C ARG A 142 -0.40 -21.67 -9.61
N ASP A 143 -0.89 -20.78 -10.47
CA ASP A 143 -0.41 -20.62 -11.84
C ASP A 143 0.99 -19.98 -11.87
N ALA A 144 1.28 -19.06 -10.94
CA ALA A 144 2.59 -18.41 -10.80
C ALA A 144 3.63 -19.25 -10.04
N LYS A 145 3.27 -20.42 -9.50
CA LYS A 145 4.13 -21.19 -8.59
C LYS A 145 5.49 -21.55 -9.20
N ALA A 146 5.50 -21.99 -10.47
CA ALA A 146 6.73 -22.36 -11.15
C ALA A 146 7.68 -21.16 -11.34
N ASP A 147 7.13 -19.99 -11.65
CA ASP A 147 7.90 -18.76 -11.82
C ASP A 147 8.44 -18.25 -10.49
N ILE A 148 7.66 -18.36 -9.41
CA ILE A 148 8.10 -18.08 -8.03
C ILE A 148 9.31 -18.96 -7.68
N ASP A 149 9.23 -20.26 -7.94
CA ASP A 149 10.33 -21.20 -7.66
C ASP A 149 11.57 -20.88 -8.51
N ARG A 150 11.37 -20.48 -9.78
CA ARG A 150 12.44 -20.02 -10.68
C ARG A 150 13.11 -18.72 -10.18
N PHE A 151 12.35 -17.77 -9.66
CA PHE A 151 12.91 -16.56 -9.06
C PHE A 151 13.68 -16.84 -7.78
N LEU A 152 13.15 -17.70 -6.91
CA LEU A 152 13.82 -18.08 -5.67
C LEU A 152 15.10 -18.89 -5.87
N SER A 153 15.28 -19.51 -7.03
CA SER A 153 16.55 -20.14 -7.42
C SER A 153 17.51 -19.15 -8.07
N THR A 154 17.01 -18.23 -8.89
CA THR A 154 17.80 -17.18 -9.58
C THR A 154 18.35 -16.14 -8.61
N TYR A 155 17.55 -15.78 -7.63
CA TYR A 155 17.93 -14.98 -6.49
C TYR A 155 17.92 -15.95 -5.31
N PRO A 156 19.08 -16.36 -4.79
CA PRO A 156 19.15 -17.09 -3.53
C PRO A 156 19.19 -16.13 -2.32
N ARG A 157 18.52 -16.50 -1.24
CA ARG A 157 18.57 -15.76 0.03
C ARG A 157 19.71 -16.28 0.89
N SER A 158 20.58 -15.39 1.36
CA SER A 158 21.60 -15.70 2.37
C SER A 158 20.95 -15.82 3.75
N LYS A 159 21.59 -16.54 4.68
CA LYS A 159 21.23 -16.45 6.10
C LYS A 159 22.06 -15.33 6.72
N GLY A 160 21.38 -14.33 7.27
CA GLY A 160 22.01 -13.28 8.07
C GLY A 160 21.57 -13.34 9.53
N GLU A 161 22.39 -12.76 10.38
CA GLU A 161 22.10 -12.59 11.80
C GLU A 161 21.55 -11.20 12.04
N LEU A 162 20.38 -11.12 12.66
CA LEU A 162 19.78 -9.86 13.07
C LEU A 162 20.21 -9.56 14.49
N PHE A 163 20.94 -8.47 14.68
CA PHE A 163 21.32 -7.95 15.97
C PHE A 163 20.31 -6.88 16.40
N ASP A 164 20.01 -6.82 17.69
CA ASP A 164 19.28 -5.68 18.24
C ASP A 164 20.17 -4.44 18.41
N SER A 165 19.58 -3.33 18.84
CA SER A 165 20.30 -2.09 19.15
C SER A 165 21.40 -2.27 20.20
N ASN A 166 21.38 -3.39 20.94
CA ASN A 166 22.34 -3.72 21.99
C ASN A 166 23.36 -4.77 21.51
N GLY A 167 23.38 -5.10 20.21
CA GLY A 167 24.30 -6.07 19.62
C GLY A 167 24.00 -7.54 19.97
N LYS A 168 22.84 -7.86 20.55
CA LYS A 168 22.43 -9.25 20.82
C LYS A 168 21.73 -9.86 19.61
N MET A 169 22.13 -11.08 19.25
CA MET A 169 21.49 -11.82 18.16
C MET A 169 20.04 -12.16 18.53
N LYS A 170 19.07 -11.54 17.85
CA LYS A 170 17.63 -11.77 18.08
C LYS A 170 17.12 -13.00 17.35
N LYS A 171 17.49 -13.17 16.08
CA LYS A 171 16.97 -14.25 15.22
C LYS A 171 17.78 -14.39 13.95
N LYS A 172 17.95 -15.62 13.46
CA LYS A 172 18.45 -15.89 12.11
C LYS A 172 17.34 -15.59 11.11
N ARG A 173 17.59 -14.68 10.17
CA ARG A 173 16.66 -14.34 9.08
C ARG A 173 17.34 -14.56 7.73
N ARG A 174 16.54 -14.84 6.71
CA ARG A 174 17.04 -14.94 5.35
C ARG A 174 16.96 -13.56 4.70
N PHE A 175 18.05 -13.10 4.10
CA PHE A 175 18.15 -11.80 3.45
C PHE A 175 18.54 -11.97 1.99
N TRP A 176 18.19 -10.98 1.18
CA TRP A 176 18.73 -10.81 -0.15
C TRP A 176 20.08 -10.10 0.02
N ASN A 177 21.19 -10.80 -0.21
CA ASN A 177 22.49 -10.15 -0.21
C ASN A 177 22.67 -9.43 -1.53
N HIS A 178 23.30 -8.26 -1.46
CA HIS A 178 24.01 -7.70 -2.59
C HIS A 178 25.33 -8.47 -2.68
N GLU A 179 25.45 -9.35 -3.67
CA GLU A 179 26.76 -9.82 -4.13
C GLU A 179 27.38 -8.79 -5.06
#